data_AF-U6CZW2-F1
#
_entry.id   AF-U6CZW2-F1
#
_cell.length_a   1.000
_cell.length_b   1.000
_cell.length_c   1.000
_cell.angle_alpha   90.00
_cell.angle_beta   90.00
_cell.angle_gamma   90.00
#
_symmetry.space_group_name_H-M   'P 1'
#
loop_
_entity.id
_entity.type
_entity.pdbx_description
1 polymer ?
#
loop_
_entity_poly.entity_id
_entity_poly.type
_entity_poly.pdbx_seq_one_letter_code
_entity_poly.pdbx_strand_id
1 'polypeptide(L)'
;EERLRRQQEDKDIQMKGIISRLMSVEEELKKDHAEMQAAVDSKQKIIDAQEKRIASLDAANARLMSALTQLKERYSMQARNGVSPTNPTKLQITENGEFR
;
A
#
# COMPACT_ATOMS: atom_id res chain seq x y z
N GLU A 1 28.89 -30.90 55.38
CA GLU A 1 29.52 -30.21 54.23
C GLU A 1 29.12 -30.81 52.88
N GLU A 2 29.24 -32.12 52.67
CA GLU A 2 28.96 -32.75 51.36
C GLU A 2 27.54 -32.52 50.82
N ARG A 3 26.51 -32.58 51.67
CA ARG A 3 25.12 -32.28 51.30
C ARG A 3 24.93 -30.84 50.83
N LEU A 4 25.57 -29.88 51.51
CA LEU A 4 25.47 -28.47 51.16
C LEU A 4 26.15 -28.20 49.80
N ARG A 5 27.30 -28.86 49.56
CA ARG A 5 28.02 -28.78 48.30
C ARG A 5 27.22 -29.33 47.12
N ARG A 6 26.59 -30.51 47.26
CA ARG A 6 25.71 -31.06 46.21
C ARG A 6 24.53 -30.14 45.89
N GLN A 7 23.92 -29.56 46.92
CA GLN A 7 22.81 -28.63 46.73
C GLN A 7 23.25 -27.34 46.01
N GLN A 8 24.49 -26.91 46.20
CA GLN A 8 25.08 -25.79 45.47
C GLN A 8 25.33 -26.15 44.00
N GLU A 9 25.86 -27.34 43.73
CA GLU A 9 26.11 -27.87 42.38
C GLU A 9 24.79 -28.02 41.60
N ASP A 10 23.75 -28.56 42.22
CA ASP A 10 22.41 -28.68 41.60
C ASP A 10 21.82 -27.31 41.23
N LYS A 11 21.95 -26.32 42.13
CA LYS A 11 21.51 -24.95 41.86
C LYS A 11 22.29 -24.30 40.73
N ASP A 12 23.61 -24.52 40.66
CA ASP A 12 24.46 -23.98 39.60
C ASP A 12 24.08 -24.59 38.24
N ILE A 13 23.81 -25.91 38.19
CA ILE A 13 23.32 -26.59 36.98
C ILE A 13 21.97 -26.02 36.55
N GLN A 14 21.04 -25.84 37.49
CA GLN A 14 19.73 -25.23 37.18
C GLN A 14 19.88 -23.81 36.65
N MET A 15 20.73 -22.99 37.26
CA MET A 15 20.97 -21.61 36.85
C MET A 15 21.58 -21.55 35.44
N LYS A 16 22.57 -22.40 35.13
CA LYS A 16 23.14 -22.54 33.78
C LYS A 16 22.08 -22.96 32.76
N GLY A 17 21.17 -23.86 33.13
CA GLY A 17 20.05 -24.27 32.30
C GLY A 17 19.06 -23.12 32.03
N ILE A 18 18.79 -22.29 33.04
CA ILE A 18 17.94 -21.09 32.89
C ILE A 18 18.60 -20.10 31.94
N ILE A 19 19.88 -19.78 32.15
CA ILE A 19 20.63 -18.84 31.31
C ILE A 19 20.65 -19.31 29.85
N SER A 20 20.92 -20.58 29.62
CA SER A 20 20.95 -21.14 28.25
C SER A 20 19.60 -20.97 27.54
N ARG A 21 18.48 -21.23 28.24
CA ARG A 21 17.14 -21.02 27.68
C ARG A 21 16.84 -19.55 27.41
N LEU A 22 17.25 -18.65 28.31
CA LEU A 22 17.08 -17.21 28.12
C LEU A 22 17.87 -16.70 26.90
N MET A 23 19.10 -17.18 26.70
CA MET A 23 19.91 -16.84 25.53
C MET A 23 19.26 -17.33 24.23
N SER A 24 18.71 -18.55 24.20
CA SER A 24 17.97 -19.04 23.03
C SER A 24 16.76 -18.15 22.70
N VAL A 25 15.97 -17.79 23.71
CA VAL A 25 14.81 -16.91 23.52
C VAL A 25 15.22 -15.52 23.06
N GLU A 26 16.32 -14.98 23.60
CA GLU A 26 16.84 -13.67 23.18
C GLU A 26 17.25 -13.68 21.70
N GLU A 27 17.91 -14.75 21.25
CA GLU A 27 18.33 -14.89 19.85
C GLU A 27 17.13 -15.04 18.91
N GLU A 28 16.12 -15.83 19.31
CA GLU A 28 14.86 -15.94 18.57
C GLU A 28 14.15 -14.59 18.46
N LEU A 29 14.05 -13.83 19.57
CA LEU A 29 13.45 -12.50 19.55
C LEU A 29 14.22 -11.51 18.66
N LYS A 30 15.56 -11.56 18.63
CA LYS A 30 16.38 -10.74 17.73
C LYS A 30 16.09 -11.07 16.27
N LYS A 31 15.99 -12.37 15.96
CA LYS A 31 15.66 -12.83 14.61
C LYS A 31 14.26 -12.38 14.19
N ASP A 32 13.26 -12.60 15.04
CA ASP A 32 11.87 -12.19 14.77
C ASP A 32 11.76 -10.68 14.57
N HIS A 33 12.47 -9.89 15.37
CA HIS A 33 12.54 -8.44 15.18
C HIS A 33 13.17 -8.07 13.84
N ALA A 34 14.25 -8.72 13.42
CA ALA A 34 14.88 -8.45 12.14
C ALA A 34 13.96 -8.78 10.95
N GLU A 35 13.26 -9.91 11.02
CA GLU A 35 12.27 -10.31 10.01
C GLU A 35 11.09 -9.34 9.96
N MET A 36 10.58 -8.93 11.11
CA MET A 36 9.53 -7.93 11.21
C MET A 36 9.95 -6.58 10.60
N GLN A 37 11.18 -6.13 10.88
CA GLN A 37 11.71 -4.90 10.31
C GLN A 37 11.81 -4.98 8.77
N ALA A 38 12.31 -6.11 8.24
CA ALA A 38 12.37 -6.31 6.79
C ALA A 38 10.97 -6.30 6.15
N ALA A 39 9.97 -6.85 6.82
CA ALA A 39 8.58 -6.80 6.36
C ALA A 39 8.03 -5.36 6.35
N VAL A 40 8.33 -4.56 7.38
CA VAL A 40 7.96 -3.13 7.44
C VAL A 40 8.59 -2.36 6.28
N ASP A 41 9.89 -2.55 6.05
CA ASP A 41 10.61 -1.87 4.97
C ASP A 41 10.05 -2.25 3.60
N SER A 42 9.68 -3.52 3.40
CA SER A 42 9.03 -3.96 2.16
C SER A 42 7.66 -3.32 1.97
N LYS A 43 6.86 -3.19 3.05
CA LYS A 43 5.56 -2.52 2.98
C LYS A 43 5.71 -1.04 2.66
N GLN A 44 6.70 -0.36 3.22
CA GLN A 44 6.97 1.05 2.92
C GLN A 44 7.27 1.27 1.44
N LYS A 45 8.10 0.42 0.83
CA LYS A 45 8.38 0.50 -0.62
C LYS A 45 7.12 0.35 -1.48
N ILE A 46 6.18 -0.51 -1.06
CA ILE A 46 4.90 -0.69 -1.76
C ILE A 46 4.04 0.56 -1.63
N ILE A 47 3.97 1.15 -0.43
CA ILE A 47 3.23 2.40 -0.16
C ILE A 47 3.78 3.51 -1.06
N ASP A 48 5.09 3.74 -1.08
CA ASP A 48 5.73 4.78 -1.89
C ASP A 48 5.43 4.60 -3.39
N ALA A 49 5.41 3.34 -3.87
CA ALA A 49 5.06 3.04 -5.26
C ALA A 49 3.59 3.31 -5.56
N GLN A 50 2.69 3.00 -4.62
CA GLN A 50 1.26 3.28 -4.73
C GLN A 50 0.96 4.78 -4.70
N GLU A 51 1.62 5.55 -3.84
CA GLU A 51 1.49 7.01 -3.79
C GLU A 51 1.86 7.66 -5.13
N LYS A 52 2.98 7.22 -5.75
CA LYS A 52 3.37 7.69 -7.09
C LYS A 52 2.34 7.34 -8.15
N ARG A 53 1.70 6.17 -8.05
CA ARG A 53 0.64 5.74 -8.97
C ARG A 53 -0.61 6.60 -8.81
N ILE A 54 -1.01 6.91 -7.58
CA ILE A 54 -2.14 7.81 -7.28
C ILE A 54 -1.87 9.19 -7.87
N ALA A 55 -0.71 9.79 -7.60
CA ALA A 55 -0.35 11.09 -8.16
C ALA A 55 -0.39 11.11 -9.70
N SER A 56 0.04 10.02 -10.34
CA SER A 56 -0.02 9.87 -11.80
C SER A 56 -1.45 9.78 -12.32
N LEU A 57 -2.32 9.05 -11.61
CA LEU A 57 -3.74 8.93 -11.93
C LEU A 57 -4.46 10.27 -11.75
N ASP A 58 -4.17 11.02 -10.68
CA ASP A 58 -4.74 12.35 -10.45
C ASP A 58 -4.35 13.32 -11.56
N ALA A 59 -3.09 13.30 -12.00
CA ALA A 59 -2.64 14.11 -13.12
C ALA A 59 -3.33 13.73 -14.44
N ALA A 60 -3.55 12.44 -14.70
CA ALA A 60 -4.29 11.97 -15.87
C ALA A 60 -5.77 12.40 -15.79
N ASN A 61 -6.39 12.26 -14.63
CA ASN A 61 -7.78 12.65 -14.39
C ASN A 61 -7.98 14.16 -14.59
N ALA A 62 -7.08 14.99 -14.04
CA ALA A 62 -7.11 16.43 -14.24
C ALA A 62 -7.03 16.83 -15.73
N ARG A 63 -6.17 16.15 -16.51
CA ARG A 63 -6.08 16.38 -17.96
C ARG A 63 -7.37 16.00 -18.68
N LEU A 64 -7.97 14.85 -18.34
CA LEU A 64 -9.24 14.41 -18.93
C LEU A 64 -10.37 15.38 -18.61
N MET A 65 -10.47 15.82 -17.36
CA MET A 65 -11.47 16.80 -16.94
C MET A 65 -11.30 18.15 -17.67
N SER A 66 -10.06 18.61 -17.84
CA SER A 66 -9.78 19.82 -18.64
C SER A 66 -10.22 19.65 -20.09
N ALA A 67 -9.87 18.53 -20.74
CA ALA A 67 -10.27 18.24 -22.11
C ALA A 67 -11.81 18.16 -22.27
N LEU A 68 -12.49 17.54 -21.31
CA LEU A 68 -13.95 17.46 -21.29
C LEU A 68 -14.61 18.83 -21.15
N THR A 69 -14.09 19.69 -20.26
CA THR A 69 -14.58 21.06 -20.10
C THR A 69 -14.40 21.86 -21.39
N GLN A 70 -13.22 21.78 -22.03
CA GLN A 70 -12.97 22.45 -23.32
C GLN A 70 -13.93 21.97 -24.41
N LEU A 71 -14.24 20.67 -24.46
CA LEU A 71 -15.21 20.13 -25.44
C LEU A 71 -16.62 20.68 -25.18
N LYS A 72 -17.06 20.70 -23.92
CA LYS A 72 -18.37 21.25 -23.53
C LYS A 72 -18.49 22.72 -23.91
N GLU A 73 -17.45 23.52 -23.69
CA GLU A 73 -17.41 24.93 -24.07
C GLU A 73 -17.54 25.13 -25.58
N ARG A 74 -16.82 24.34 -26.39
CA ARG A 74 -16.91 24.39 -27.86
C ARG A 74 -18.32 24.09 -28.36
N TYR A 75 -18.97 23.07 -27.81
CA TYR A 75 -20.37 22.75 -28.14
C TYR A 75 -21.33 23.87 -27.72
N SER A 76 -21.16 24.45 -26.54
CA SER A 76 -21.99 25.56 -26.06
C SER A 76 -21.84 26.82 -26.94
N MET A 77 -20.63 27.12 -27.40
CA MET A 77 -20.35 28.24 -28.31
C MET A 77 -20.91 28.00 -29.71
N GLN A 78 -20.82 26.78 -30.24
CA GLN A 78 -21.46 26.42 -31.52
C GLN A 78 -22.99 26.55 -31.45
N ALA A 79 -23.61 26.11 -30.36
CA ALA A 79 -25.06 26.25 -30.17
C ALA A 79 -25.52 27.72 -30.10
N ARG A 80 -24.68 28.63 -29.59
CA ARG A 80 -25.00 30.07 -29.48
C ARG A 80 -24.77 30.86 -30.77
N ASN A 81 -23.85 30.45 -31.63
CA ASN A 81 -23.49 31.18 -32.86
C ASN A 81 -24.36 30.83 -34.08
N GLY A 82 -25.47 30.09 -33.93
CA GLY A 82 -26.46 29.85 -34.99
C GLY A 82 -25.98 28.99 -36.17
N VAL A 83 -24.70 28.61 -36.22
CA VAL A 83 -24.18 27.60 -37.15
C VAL A 83 -24.52 26.24 -36.57
N SER A 84 -25.66 25.68 -36.97
CA SER A 84 -26.03 24.31 -36.60
C SER A 84 -24.87 23.37 -36.94
N PRO A 85 -24.28 22.65 -35.96
CA PRO A 85 -23.34 21.61 -36.28
C PRO A 85 -24.16 20.53 -36.98
N THR A 86 -23.90 20.31 -38.27
CA THR A 86 -24.45 19.16 -38.99
C THR A 86 -24.12 17.92 -38.16
N ASN A 87 -25.16 17.32 -37.57
CA ASN A 87 -25.11 16.15 -36.70
C ASN A 87 -24.03 15.13 -37.14
N PRO A 88 -22.97 14.88 -36.36
CA PRO A 88 -22.41 13.55 -36.31
C PRO A 88 -23.29 12.76 -35.32
N THR A 89 -23.88 11.68 -35.82
CA THR A 89 -24.74 10.70 -35.14
C THR A 89 -24.54 10.66 -33.63
N LYS A 90 -25.54 11.12 -32.87
CA LYS A 90 -25.52 11.20 -31.41
C LYS A 90 -25.48 9.79 -30.84
N LEU A 91 -24.29 9.29 -30.52
CA LEU A 91 -24.13 7.99 -29.88
C LEU A 91 -24.77 8.03 -28.49
N GLN A 92 -25.86 7.30 -28.29
CA GLN A 92 -26.54 7.19 -27.00
C GLN A 92 -25.96 6.02 -26.22
N ILE A 93 -25.58 6.26 -24.96
CA ILE A 93 -25.16 5.22 -24.03
C ILE A 93 -26.42 4.72 -23.33
N THR A 94 -26.74 3.44 -23.54
CA THR A 94 -27.86 2.79 -22.85
C THR A 94 -27.49 2.55 -21.38
N GLU A 95 -28.48 2.31 -20.52
CA GLU A 95 -28.28 2.03 -19.08
C GLU A 95 -27.30 0.87 -18.80
N ASN A 96 -27.05 0.04 -19.82
CA ASN A 96 -26.14 -1.10 -19.78
C ASN A 96 -24.72 -0.80 -20.29
N GLY A 97 -24.42 0.46 -20.67
CA GLY A 97 -23.09 0.90 -21.08
C GLY A 97 -22.72 0.68 -22.56
N GLU A 98 -23.68 0.32 -23.42
CA GLU A 98 -23.44 0.15 -24.87
C GLU A 98 -23.70 1.45 -25.66
N PHE A 99 -22.86 1.74 -26.67
CA PHE A 99 -22.99 2.88 -27.58
C PHE A 99 -23.84 2.51 -28.81
N ARG A 100 -24.84 3.33 -29.16
CA ARG A 100 -25.65 3.20 -30.39
C ARG A 100 -25.68 4.47 -31.21
#